data_AF-A0A7C5Q7W7-F1
#
_entry.id   AF-A0A7C5Q7W7-F1
#
_cell.length_a   1.000
_cell.length_b   1.000
_cell.length_c   1.000
_cell.angle_alpha   90.00
_cell.angle_beta   90.00
_cell.angle_gamma   90.00
#
_symmetry.space_group_name_H-M   'P 1'
#
loop_
_entity.id
_entity.type
_entity.pdbx_description
1 polymer ?
#
loop_
_entity_poly.entity_id
_entity_poly.type
_entity_poly.pdbx_seq_one_letter_code
_entity_poly.pdbx_strand_id
1 'polypeptide(L)'
;MKRITWERVTAILLLSPSVLAIALFVYGFIAFTAYASLSNWNSLVPDFSWAGFSNYQKLFANQRFQIDLRNTVSFTILFLFACLVIGFFLAYLL
;
A
#
# COMPACT_ATOMS: atom_id res chain seq x y z
N MET A 1 21.40 31.18 4.78
CA MET A 1 20.96 30.39 5.95
C MET A 1 19.46 30.65 6.18
N LYS A 2 18.57 29.72 5.81
CA LYS A 2 17.11 29.87 6.01
C LYS A 2 16.84 29.88 7.52
N ARG A 3 16.46 31.03 8.08
CA ARG A 3 16.07 31.15 9.49
C ARG A 3 14.83 30.28 9.70
N ILE A 4 14.92 29.31 10.61
CA ILE A 4 13.78 28.52 11.05
C ILE A 4 12.84 29.50 11.74
N THR A 5 11.70 29.78 11.12
CA THR A 5 10.65 30.63 11.70
C THR A 5 9.89 29.84 12.75
N TRP A 6 9.57 30.46 13.88
CA TRP A 6 8.83 29.83 14.99
C TRP A 6 7.52 29.19 14.53
N GLU A 7 6.85 29.77 13.54
CA GLU A 7 5.66 29.21 12.89
C GLU A 7 5.87 27.81 12.30
N ARG A 8 7.05 27.55 11.69
CA ARG A 8 7.36 26.22 11.14
C ARG A 8 7.55 25.20 12.24
N VAL A 9 8.18 25.58 13.36
CA VAL A 9 8.38 24.67 14.50
C VAL A 9 7.04 24.31 15.12
N THR A 10 6.15 25.29 15.32
CA THR A 10 4.80 25.06 15.83
C THR A 10 3.97 24.19 14.90
N ALA A 11 4.02 24.43 13.58
CA ALA A 11 3.33 23.59 12.59
C ALA A 11 3.84 22.15 12.58
N ILE A 12 5.16 21.94 12.63
CA ILE A 12 5.76 20.60 12.68
C ILE A 12 5.37 19.89 13.98
N LEU A 13 5.40 20.59 15.13
CA LEU A 13 5.04 20.01 16.42
C LEU A 13 3.55 19.65 16.50
N LEU A 14 2.68 20.41 15.83
CA LEU A 14 1.26 20.12 15.76
C LEU A 14 0.96 18.90 14.87
N LEU A 15 1.70 18.75 13.77
CA LEU A 15 1.55 17.61 12.85
C LEU A 15 2.26 16.35 13.34
N SER A 16 3.34 16.50 14.12
CA SER A 16 4.17 15.38 14.58
C SER A 16 3.42 14.25 15.27
N PRO A 17 2.42 14.46 16.18
CA PRO A 17 1.70 13.34 16.79
C PRO A 17 0.90 12.53 15.76
N SER A 18 0.28 13.19 14.77
CA SER A 18 -0.48 12.50 13.72
C SER A 18 0.46 11.73 12.79
N VAL A 19 1.58 12.33 12.40
CA VAL A 19 2.59 11.69 11.55
C VAL A 19 3.21 10.50 12.26
N LEU A 20 3.55 10.63 13.55
CA LEU A 20 4.09 9.54 14.35
C LEU A 20 3.08 8.40 14.51
N ALA A 21 1.81 8.71 14.74
CA ALA A 21 0.76 7.69 14.80
C ALA A 21 0.66 6.90 13.48
N ILE A 22 0.66 7.60 12.33
CA ILE A 22 0.64 6.95 11.02
C ILE A 22 1.93 6.13 10.81
N ALA A 23 3.09 6.66 11.16
CA ALA A 23 4.36 5.96 11.03
C ALA A 23 4.38 4.64 11.83
N LEU A 24 3.91 4.66 13.06
CA LEU A 24 3.93 3.49 13.93
C LEU A 24 2.83 2.48 13.57
N PHE A 25 1.59 2.94 13.47
CA PHE A 25 0.47 2.02 13.27
C PHE A 25 0.30 1.61 11.81
N VAL A 26 0.42 2.52 10.85
CA VAL A 26 0.23 2.16 9.44
C VAL A 26 1.50 1.50 8.91
N TYR A 27 2.61 2.23 8.93
CA TYR A 27 3.84 1.73 8.32
C TYR A 27 4.52 0.63 9.13
N GLY A 28 4.39 0.63 10.47
CA GLY A 28 4.86 -0.48 11.30
C GLY A 28 4.14 -1.80 10.99
N PHE A 29 2.80 -1.78 10.84
CA PHE A 29 2.08 -2.99 10.43
C PHE A 29 2.41 -3.42 9.00
N ILE A 30 2.57 -2.47 8.06
CA ILE A 30 3.03 -2.79 6.70
C ILE A 30 4.41 -3.46 6.73
N ALA A 31 5.35 -2.94 7.52
CA ALA A 31 6.68 -3.52 7.66
C ALA A 31 6.62 -4.94 8.24
N PHE A 32 5.75 -5.17 9.24
CA PHE A 32 5.53 -6.51 9.78
C PHE A 32 4.95 -7.47 8.74
N THR A 33 3.95 -7.05 7.96
CA THR A 33 3.41 -7.85 6.86
C THR A 33 4.47 -8.15 5.80
N ALA A 34 5.32 -7.18 5.47
CA ALA A 34 6.44 -7.38 4.56
C ALA A 34 7.46 -8.40 5.11
N TYR A 35 7.80 -8.32 6.40
CA TYR A 35 8.66 -9.30 7.07
C TYR A 35 8.04 -10.70 7.03
N ALA A 36 6.75 -10.83 7.37
CA ALA A 36 6.02 -12.09 7.29
C ALA A 36 5.95 -12.65 5.87
N SER A 37 5.85 -11.80 4.83
CA SER A 37 5.86 -12.24 3.43
C SER A 37 7.19 -12.87 2.99
N LEU A 38 8.29 -12.52 3.66
CA LEU A 38 9.64 -13.04 3.42
C LEU A 38 9.98 -14.24 4.32
N SER A 39 9.10 -14.60 5.26
CA SER A 39 9.28 -15.78 6.11
C SER A 39 8.53 -16.99 5.57
N ASN A 40 8.86 -18.19 6.03
CA ASN A 40 8.23 -19.44 5.55
C ASN A 40 6.84 -19.70 6.18
N TRP A 41 6.07 -18.64 6.44
CA TRP A 41 4.79 -18.76 7.12
C TRP A 41 3.67 -19.14 6.13
N ASN A 42 3.43 -20.45 5.96
CA ASN A 42 2.39 -20.99 5.08
C ASN A 42 1.26 -21.76 5.80
N SER A 43 1.34 -21.92 7.12
CA SER A 43 0.44 -22.76 7.91
C SER A 43 -0.12 -22.01 9.14
N LEU A 44 -1.09 -22.62 9.83
CA LEU A 44 -1.63 -22.10 11.11
C LEU A 44 -0.55 -21.91 12.18
N VAL A 45 0.51 -22.72 12.14
CA VAL A 45 1.68 -22.55 12.99
C VAL A 45 2.62 -21.52 12.35
N PRO A 46 2.92 -20.40 13.03
CA PRO A 46 3.83 -19.40 12.50
C PRO A 46 5.25 -19.96 12.41
N ASP A 47 5.82 -19.88 11.21
CA ASP A 47 7.23 -20.17 10.93
C ASP A 47 7.90 -18.89 10.43
N PHE A 48 8.73 -18.31 11.28
CA PHE A 48 9.50 -17.09 10.98
C PHE A 48 10.89 -17.39 10.40
N SER A 49 11.15 -18.63 9.94
CA SER A 49 12.37 -18.94 9.20
C SER A 49 12.47 -18.09 7.93
N TRP A 50 13.68 -17.60 7.64
CA TRP A 50 13.93 -16.71 6.51
C TRP A 50 13.80 -17.47 5.18
N ALA A 51 12.72 -17.20 4.42
CA ALA A 51 12.46 -17.80 3.11
C ALA A 51 12.91 -16.91 1.94
N GLY A 52 13.27 -15.65 2.22
CA GLY A 52 13.67 -14.67 1.23
C GLY A 52 12.59 -14.49 0.15
N PHE A 53 12.99 -14.50 -1.12
CA PHE A 53 12.08 -14.30 -2.26
C PHE A 53 11.41 -15.58 -2.78
N SER A 54 11.59 -16.72 -2.12
CA SER A 54 11.02 -18.00 -2.56
C SER A 54 9.48 -17.96 -2.64
N ASN A 55 8.84 -17.29 -1.67
CA ASN A 55 7.38 -17.13 -1.65
C ASN A 55 6.88 -16.35 -2.87
N TYR A 56 7.57 -15.28 -3.25
CA TYR A 56 7.25 -14.49 -4.42
C TYR A 56 7.40 -15.30 -5.71
N GLN A 57 8.50 -16.05 -5.86
CA GLN A 57 8.70 -16.91 -7.03
C GLN A 57 7.58 -17.95 -7.19
N LYS A 58 7.20 -18.62 -6.09
CA LYS A 58 6.07 -19.59 -6.09
C LYS A 58 4.74 -18.92 -6.42
N LEU A 59 4.49 -17.72 -5.88
CA LEU A 59 3.26 -16.97 -6.13
C LEU A 59 3.17 -16.52 -7.59
N PHE A 60 4.24 -15.94 -8.14
CA PHE A 60 4.27 -15.52 -9.55
C PHE A 60 4.27 -16.68 -10.53
N ALA A 61 4.76 -17.87 -10.15
CA ALA A 61 4.63 -19.09 -10.96
C ALA A 61 3.21 -19.66 -10.94
N ASN A 62 2.36 -19.25 -10.00
CA ASN A 62 0.99 -19.75 -9.90
C ASN A 62 0.10 -19.11 -10.97
N GLN A 63 -0.42 -19.93 -11.88
CA GLN A 63 -1.31 -19.48 -12.96
C GLN A 63 -2.56 -18.77 -12.44
N ARG A 64 -3.13 -19.22 -11.31
CA ARG A 64 -4.32 -18.59 -10.72
C ARG A 64 -4.01 -17.16 -10.29
N PHE A 65 -2.88 -16.95 -9.61
CA PHE A 65 -2.44 -15.63 -9.19
C PHE A 65 -2.22 -14.69 -10.39
N GLN A 66 -1.62 -15.19 -11.48
CA GLN A 66 -1.43 -14.40 -12.69
C GLN A 66 -2.76 -13.98 -13.33
N ILE A 67 -3.75 -14.88 -13.37
CA ILE A 67 -5.09 -14.59 -13.88
C ILE A 67 -5.78 -13.55 -12.98
N ASP A 68 -5.74 -13.73 -11.67
CA ASP A 68 -6.34 -12.81 -10.70
C ASP A 68 -5.72 -11.40 -10.80
N LEU A 69 -4.40 -11.31 -10.99
CA LEU A 69 -3.69 -10.05 -11.19
C LEU A 69 -4.14 -9.35 -12.49
N ARG A 70 -4.21 -10.08 -13.61
CA ARG A 70 -4.68 -9.54 -14.90
C ARG A 70 -6.13 -9.06 -14.81
N ASN A 71 -6.98 -9.81 -14.14
CA ASN A 71 -8.38 -9.45 -13.94
C ASN A 71 -8.52 -8.19 -13.07
N THR A 72 -7.76 -8.11 -11.98
CA THR A 72 -7.77 -6.95 -11.07
C THR A 72 -7.33 -5.68 -11.80
N VAL A 73 -6.25 -5.75 -12.56
CA VAL A 73 -5.74 -4.61 -13.35
C VAL A 73 -6.74 -4.20 -14.44
N SER A 74 -7.27 -5.17 -15.19
CA SER A 74 -8.24 -4.90 -16.25
C SER A 74 -9.52 -4.26 -15.70
N PHE A 75 -10.04 -4.79 -14.59
CA PHE A 75 -11.21 -4.24 -13.91
C PHE A 75 -10.95 -2.82 -13.41
N THR A 76 -9.80 -2.58 -12.76
CA THR A 76 -9.42 -1.26 -12.23
C THR A 76 -9.36 -0.23 -13.36
N ILE A 77 -8.73 -0.55 -14.49
CA ILE A 77 -8.60 0.36 -15.62
C ILE A 77 -9.97 0.69 -16.22
N LEU A 78 -10.79 -0.33 -16.51
CA LEU A 78 -12.13 -0.14 -17.07
C LEU A 78 -13.03 0.66 -16.13
N PHE A 79 -12.97 0.36 -14.83
CA PHE A 79 -13.73 1.06 -13.81
C PHE A 79 -13.32 2.53 -13.69
N LEU A 80 -12.03 2.81 -13.56
CA LEU A 80 -11.52 4.19 -13.50
C LEU A 80 -11.87 4.97 -14.76
N PHE A 81 -11.71 4.37 -15.94
CA PHE A 81 -12.07 5.01 -17.20
C PHE A 81 -13.57 5.36 -17.24
N ALA A 82 -14.44 4.42 -16.89
CA ALA A 82 -15.88 4.67 -16.84
C ALA A 82 -16.24 5.76 -15.80
N CYS A 83 -15.67 5.71 -14.60
CA CYS A 83 -15.88 6.73 -13.57
C CYS A 83 -15.45 8.13 -14.04
N LEU A 84 -14.30 8.23 -14.70
CA LEU A 84 -13.82 9.50 -15.23
C LEU A 84 -14.73 10.00 -16.36
N VAL A 85 -15.06 9.17 -17.34
CA VAL A 85 -15.92 9.57 -18.47
C VAL A 85 -17.28 10.04 -17.98
N ILE A 86 -17.93 9.26 -17.10
CA ILE A 86 -19.24 9.61 -16.55
C ILE A 86 -19.12 10.85 -15.66
N GLY A 87 -18.10 10.93 -14.80
CA GLY A 87 -17.87 12.08 -13.93
C GLY A 87 -17.66 13.37 -14.71
N PHE A 88 -16.84 13.34 -15.77
CA PHE A 88 -16.62 14.49 -16.64
C PHE A 88 -17.87 14.87 -17.44
N PHE A 89 -18.61 13.89 -17.97
CA PHE A 89 -19.85 14.14 -18.70
C PHE A 89 -20.89 14.83 -17.81
N LEU A 90 -21.07 14.36 -16.57
CA LEU A 90 -21.94 14.99 -15.59
C LEU A 90 -21.46 16.39 -15.20
N ALA A 91 -20.15 16.58 -15.02
CA ALA A 91 -19.57 17.88 -14.70
C ALA A 91 -19.74 18.92 -15.81
N TYR A 92 -19.84 18.48 -17.08
CA TYR A 92 -20.14 19.37 -18.20
C TYR A 92 -21.62 19.77 -18.28
N LEU A 93 -22.52 18.92 -17.79
CA LEU A 93 -23.97 19.13 -17.86
C LEU A 93 -24.50 20.01 -16.72
N LEU A 94 -23.75 20.12 -15.61
CA LEU A 94 -24.04 20.98 -14.45
C LEU A 94 -23.45 22.39 -14.64
#